data_AF-A0A6P8TDX9-F1
#
_entry.id   AF-A0A6P8TDX9-F1
#
_cell.length_a   1.000
_cell.length_b   1.000
_cell.length_c   1.000
_cell.angle_alpha   90.00
_cell.angle_beta   90.00
_cell.angle_gamma   90.00
#
_symmetry.space_group_name_H-M   'P 1'
#
loop_
_entity.id
_entity.type
_entity.pdbx_description
1 polymer ?
#
loop_
_entity_poly.entity_id
_entity_poly.type
_entity_poly.pdbx_seq_one_letter_code
_entity_poly.pdbx_strand_id
1 'polypeptide(L)'
;MASCSPLLLLVLVLCALTVAEAQLKVFDLRASKLDSSFLGSPDGYVKIFYGSTPLGETSVRDNDQNPWWEEEFTYFHAREYGVMRLEVYDEDFGSDELLGVCRRIIKLGTHEHECVLEEGGTLHYTYSFV
;
A
#
# COMPACT_ATOMS: atom_id res chain seq x y z
N MET A 1 -22.32 47.02 6.79
CA MET A 1 -20.99 46.66 6.25
C MET A 1 -20.33 45.77 7.29
N ALA A 2 -20.24 44.47 7.03
CA ALA A 2 -19.61 43.54 7.97
C ALA A 2 -18.10 43.81 7.99
N SER A 3 -17.58 44.31 9.12
CA SER A 3 -16.16 44.50 9.31
C SER A 3 -15.51 43.13 9.53
N CYS A 4 -14.75 42.66 8.54
CA CYS A 4 -13.98 41.44 8.65
C CYS A 4 -12.78 41.72 9.55
N SER A 5 -12.78 41.18 10.77
CA SER A 5 -11.69 41.40 11.72
C SER A 5 -10.41 40.75 11.19
N PRO A 6 -9.25 41.46 11.20
CA PRO A 6 -7.97 40.90 10.77
C PRO A 6 -7.56 39.68 11.61
N LEU A 7 -8.06 39.58 12.86
CA LEU A 7 -7.89 38.41 13.71
C LEU A 7 -8.65 37.19 13.16
N LEU A 8 -9.85 37.41 12.60
CA LEU A 8 -10.65 36.35 11.99
C LEU A 8 -9.97 35.83 10.71
N LEU A 9 -9.40 36.74 9.91
CA LEU A 9 -8.59 36.40 8.74
C LEU A 9 -7.32 35.63 9.12
N LEU A 10 -6.63 36.04 10.18
CA LEU A 10 -5.45 35.34 10.68
C LEU A 10 -5.79 33.93 11.21
N VAL A 11 -6.90 33.79 11.94
CA VAL A 11 -7.39 32.49 12.42
C VAL A 11 -7.78 31.57 11.26
N LEU A 12 -8.44 32.09 10.21
CA LEU A 12 -8.78 31.31 9.03
C LEU A 12 -7.52 30.86 8.25
N VAL A 13 -6.53 31.74 8.12
CA VAL A 13 -5.24 31.41 7.48
C VAL A 13 -4.47 30.37 8.30
N LEU A 14 -4.43 30.51 9.63
CA LEU A 14 -3.82 29.53 10.53
C LEU A 14 -4.55 28.18 10.50
N CYS A 15 -5.88 28.19 10.46
CA CYS A 15 -6.69 26.97 10.37
C CYS A 15 -6.46 26.23 9.03
N ALA A 16 -6.32 26.98 7.93
CA ALA A 16 -5.95 26.43 6.63
C ALA A 16 -4.50 25.90 6.58
N LEU A 17 -3.60 26.42 7.42
CA LEU A 17 -2.22 25.93 7.55
C LEU A 17 -2.10 24.68 8.44
N THR A 18 -3.11 24.36 9.26
CA THR A 18 -3.02 23.31 10.29
C THR A 18 -3.54 21.92 9.88
N VAL A 19 -4.04 21.73 8.65
CA VAL A 19 -4.47 20.39 8.21
C VAL A 19 -3.36 19.76 7.37
N ALA A 20 -2.32 19.25 8.03
CA ALA A 20 -1.52 18.18 7.45
C ALA A 20 -2.35 16.90 7.60
N GLU A 21 -3.03 16.48 6.54
CA GLU A 21 -3.69 15.17 6.54
C GLU A 21 -2.62 14.09 6.60
N ALA A 22 -2.78 13.13 7.53
CA ALA A 22 -1.82 12.06 7.67
C ALA A 22 -1.81 11.20 6.41
N GLN A 23 -0.62 10.98 5.83
CA GLN A 23 -0.45 10.33 4.55
C GLN A 23 0.19 8.96 4.75
N LEU A 24 -0.55 7.89 4.45
CA LEU A 24 0.03 6.56 4.26
C LEU A 24 0.54 6.45 2.83
N LYS A 25 1.82 6.10 2.66
CA LYS A 25 2.44 5.79 1.38
C LYS A 25 3.03 4.38 1.43
N VAL A 26 2.72 3.52 0.47
CA VAL A 26 3.26 2.16 0.31
C VAL A 26 4.08 2.13 -0.97
N PHE A 27 5.32 1.63 -0.91
CA PHE A 27 6.29 1.67 -2.01
C PHE A 27 7.37 0.59 -1.83
N ASP A 28 8.31 0.53 -2.79
CA ASP A 28 9.42 -0.43 -2.77
C ASP A 28 8.94 -1.89 -2.66
N LEU A 29 7.90 -2.20 -3.43
CA LEU A 29 7.31 -3.53 -3.49
C LEU A 29 8.22 -4.46 -4.30
N ARG A 30 8.66 -5.55 -3.69
CA ARG A 30 9.39 -6.62 -4.36
C ARG A 30 9.00 -7.97 -3.79
N ALA A 31 9.04 -9.01 -4.60
CA ALA A 31 8.93 -10.37 -4.11
C ALA A 31 10.20 -11.17 -4.40
N SER A 32 10.36 -12.28 -3.71
CA SER A 32 11.47 -13.20 -3.90
C SER A 32 10.99 -14.62 -3.82
N LYS A 33 11.40 -15.43 -4.79
CA LYS A 33 11.06 -16.85 -4.91
C LYS A 33 9.54 -17.09 -4.86
N LEU A 34 8.77 -16.29 -5.60
CA LEU A 34 7.34 -16.57 -5.78
C LEU A 34 7.16 -17.98 -6.33
N ASP A 35 6.21 -18.68 -5.73
CA ASP A 35 5.78 -20.02 -6.11
C ASP A 35 4.28 -19.95 -6.35
N SER A 36 3.78 -20.76 -7.28
CA SER A 36 2.34 -20.87 -7.56
C SER A 36 1.97 -22.33 -7.80
N SER A 37 0.68 -22.65 -7.67
CA SER A 37 0.21 -24.03 -7.75
C SER A 37 0.27 -24.61 -9.17
N PHE A 38 0.43 -23.77 -10.19
CA PHE A 38 0.51 -24.16 -11.60
C PHE A 38 1.94 -24.34 -12.09
N LEU A 39 2.09 -25.03 -13.23
CA LEU A 39 3.40 -25.25 -13.86
C LEU A 39 3.86 -23.97 -14.58
N GLY A 40 4.80 -23.24 -14.01
CA GLY A 40 5.37 -22.05 -14.65
C GLY A 40 6.13 -21.17 -13.68
N SER A 41 6.68 -20.07 -14.21
CA SER A 41 7.03 -18.93 -13.36
C SER A 41 5.77 -18.08 -13.17
N PRO A 42 5.45 -17.59 -11.96
CA PRO A 42 4.28 -16.76 -11.72
C PRO A 42 4.29 -15.44 -12.52
N ASP A 43 3.10 -15.00 -12.93
CA ASP A 43 2.76 -13.70 -13.50
C ASP A 43 2.26 -12.79 -12.34
N GLY A 44 3.20 -12.29 -11.54
CA GLY A 44 2.91 -11.73 -10.22
C GLY A 44 2.40 -10.27 -10.21
N TYR A 45 1.43 -9.98 -9.35
CA TYR A 45 1.01 -8.60 -9.02
C TYR A 45 0.49 -8.46 -7.58
N VAL A 46 0.38 -7.22 -7.08
CA VAL A 46 -0.03 -6.94 -5.68
C VAL A 46 -1.24 -6.03 -5.62
N LYS A 47 -2.26 -6.41 -4.83
CA LYS A 47 -3.41 -5.54 -4.46
C LYS A 47 -3.20 -4.97 -3.06
N ILE A 48 -3.40 -3.66 -2.91
CA ILE A 48 -3.15 -2.94 -1.66
C ILE A 48 -4.47 -2.40 -1.11
N PHE A 49 -4.69 -2.57 0.20
CA PHE A 49 -5.87 -2.12 0.91
C PHE A 49 -5.51 -1.44 2.23
N TYR A 50 -6.34 -0.48 2.63
CA TYR A 50 -6.41 0.04 4.00
C TYR A 50 -7.81 -0.25 4.57
N GLY A 51 -7.89 -1.10 5.60
CA GLY A 51 -9.16 -1.67 6.05
C GLY A 51 -9.85 -2.41 4.91
N SER A 52 -11.07 -1.99 4.55
CA SER A 52 -11.81 -2.51 3.39
C SER A 52 -11.64 -1.64 2.13
N THR A 53 -10.90 -0.55 2.20
CA THR A 53 -10.73 0.39 1.08
C THR A 53 -9.58 -0.06 0.18
N PRO A 54 -9.83 -0.34 -1.12
CA PRO A 54 -8.75 -0.60 -2.07
C PRO A 54 -7.97 0.68 -2.34
N LEU A 55 -6.64 0.59 -2.33
CA LEU A 55 -5.73 1.68 -2.70
C LEU A 55 -5.28 1.57 -4.16
N GLY A 56 -5.33 0.36 -4.72
CA GLY A 56 -4.96 0.06 -6.10
C GLY A 56 -4.28 -1.30 -6.21
N GLU A 57 -3.76 -1.58 -7.39
CA GLU A 57 -2.96 -2.76 -7.69
C GLU A 57 -1.78 -2.39 -8.60
N THR A 58 -0.72 -3.19 -8.55
CA THR A 58 0.44 -3.03 -9.42
C THR A 58 0.16 -3.60 -10.81
N SER A 59 1.01 -3.26 -11.78
CA SER A 59 1.13 -4.03 -13.02
C SER A 59 1.52 -5.48 -12.74
N VAL A 60 1.13 -6.36 -13.66
CA VAL A 60 1.57 -7.76 -13.70
C VAL A 60 3.02 -7.82 -14.17
N ARG A 61 3.79 -8.70 -13.54
CA ARG A 61 5.17 -9.02 -13.91
C ARG A 61 5.22 -10.44 -14.42
N ASP A 62 5.23 -10.56 -15.75
CA ASP A 62 5.12 -11.85 -16.42
C ASP A 62 6.34 -12.74 -16.17
N ASN A 63 6.10 -13.98 -15.77
CA ASN A 63 7.07 -15.06 -15.66
C ASN A 63 8.31 -14.70 -14.82
N ASP A 64 8.11 -13.97 -13.72
CA ASP A 64 9.18 -13.52 -12.85
C ASP A 64 8.94 -13.98 -11.40
N GLN A 65 9.84 -14.82 -10.89
CA GLN A 65 9.79 -15.28 -9.49
C GLN A 65 10.35 -14.25 -8.50
N ASN A 66 11.01 -13.18 -8.98
CA ASN A 66 11.61 -12.14 -8.13
C ASN A 66 11.24 -10.73 -8.63
N PRO A 67 9.94 -10.44 -8.80
CA PRO A 67 9.48 -9.20 -9.40
C PRO A 67 9.73 -8.00 -8.50
N TRP A 68 9.87 -6.84 -9.14
CA TRP A 68 9.88 -5.53 -8.50
C TRP A 68 8.85 -4.63 -9.18
N TRP A 69 8.13 -3.85 -8.37
CA TRP A 69 7.09 -2.93 -8.84
C TRP A 69 7.48 -1.48 -8.45
N GLU A 70 7.44 -0.60 -9.46
CA GLU A 70 7.78 0.83 -9.32
C GLU A 70 6.64 1.63 -8.71
N GLU A 71 5.43 1.08 -8.77
CA GLU A 71 4.20 1.72 -8.35
C GLU A 71 4.19 2.01 -6.84
N GLU A 72 3.65 3.17 -6.51
CA GLU A 72 3.48 3.63 -5.13
C GLU A 72 2.01 3.97 -4.88
N PHE A 73 1.53 3.65 -3.68
CA PHE A 73 0.13 3.83 -3.31
C PHE A 73 0.02 4.81 -2.14
N THR A 74 -0.82 5.83 -2.30
CA THR A 74 -1.01 6.86 -1.27
C THR A 74 -2.46 6.89 -0.78
N TYR A 75 -2.64 7.07 0.53
CA TYR A 75 -3.95 7.22 1.17
C TYR A 75 -3.92 8.29 2.27
N PHE A 76 -4.77 9.30 2.15
CA PHE A 76 -4.80 10.49 3.03
C PHE A 76 -5.77 10.39 4.22
N HIS A 77 -6.54 9.30 4.31
CA HIS A 77 -7.50 9.09 5.39
C HIS A 77 -7.08 7.94 6.33
N ALA A 78 -5.79 7.58 6.29
CA ALA A 78 -5.22 6.60 7.19
C ALA A 78 -5.18 7.14 8.62
N ARG A 79 -5.22 6.24 9.60
CA ARG A 79 -5.09 6.54 11.02
C ARG A 79 -4.04 5.61 11.60
N GLU A 80 -3.32 6.10 12.60
CA GLU A 80 -2.43 5.23 13.37
C GLU A 80 -3.22 4.05 13.92
N TYR A 81 -2.59 2.88 13.95
CA TYR A 81 -3.19 1.59 14.32
C TYR A 81 -4.24 1.05 13.34
N GLY A 82 -4.43 1.69 12.19
CA GLY A 82 -5.18 1.12 11.07
C GLY A 82 -4.52 -0.12 10.49
N VAL A 83 -5.31 -0.94 9.79
CA VAL A 83 -4.82 -2.19 9.18
C VAL A 83 -4.58 -1.97 7.69
N MET A 84 -3.32 -2.11 7.28
CA MET A 84 -2.93 -2.26 5.88
C MET A 84 -2.90 -3.74 5.51
N ARG A 85 -3.41 -4.08 4.33
CA ARG A 85 -3.37 -5.44 3.77
C ARG A 85 -2.80 -5.38 2.35
N LEU A 86 -1.81 -6.23 2.09
CA LEU A 86 -1.26 -6.48 0.76
C LEU A 86 -1.59 -7.92 0.39
N GLU A 87 -2.05 -8.13 -0.82
CA GLU A 87 -2.39 -9.45 -1.36
C GLU A 87 -1.58 -9.67 -2.63
N VAL A 88 -0.82 -10.76 -2.69
CA VAL A 88 -0.01 -11.13 -3.86
C VAL A 88 -0.78 -12.16 -4.67
N TYR A 89 -0.91 -11.93 -5.97
CA TYR A 89 -1.61 -12.80 -6.89
C TYR A 89 -0.71 -13.25 -8.03
N ASP A 90 -1.02 -14.42 -8.59
CA ASP A 90 -0.55 -14.91 -9.89
C ASP A 90 -1.68 -14.73 -10.91
N GLU A 91 -1.43 -14.03 -12.01
CA GLU A 91 -2.41 -13.87 -13.10
C GLU A 91 -2.49 -15.17 -13.92
N ASP A 92 -3.67 -15.77 -13.97
CA ASP A 92 -3.90 -17.05 -14.65
C ASP A 92 -5.06 -16.97 -15.64
N PHE A 93 -5.10 -17.89 -16.61
CA PHE A 93 -6.22 -17.97 -17.55
C PHE A 93 -7.52 -18.40 -16.84
N GLY A 94 -8.29 -17.41 -16.39
CA GLY A 94 -9.62 -17.58 -15.81
C GLY A 94 -9.79 -16.85 -14.49
N SER A 95 -9.10 -17.31 -13.45
CA SER A 95 -9.11 -16.69 -12.13
C SER A 95 -7.70 -16.69 -11.56
N ASP A 96 -7.25 -15.51 -11.19
CA ASP A 96 -5.96 -15.30 -10.54
C ASP A 96 -5.86 -16.09 -9.23
N GLU A 97 -4.71 -16.72 -9.01
CA GLU A 97 -4.39 -17.45 -7.79
C GLU A 97 -3.92 -16.47 -6.71
N LEU A 98 -4.46 -16.57 -5.50
CA LEU A 98 -3.96 -15.80 -4.36
C LEU A 98 -2.74 -16.50 -3.75
N LEU A 99 -1.56 -15.94 -3.95
CA LEU A 99 -0.29 -16.50 -3.45
C LEU A 99 -0.07 -16.21 -1.96
N GLY A 100 -0.60 -15.08 -1.46
CA GLY A 100 -0.55 -14.81 -0.03
C GLY A 100 -1.03 -13.45 0.42
N VAL A 101 -1.19 -13.30 1.74
CA VAL A 101 -1.78 -12.10 2.37
C VAL A 101 -0.92 -11.58 3.52
N CYS A 102 -0.45 -10.34 3.37
CA CYS A 102 0.31 -9.64 4.39
C CYS A 102 -0.53 -8.56 5.07
N ARG A 103 -0.69 -8.66 6.39
CA ARG A 103 -1.42 -7.67 7.20
C ARG A 103 -0.48 -6.96 8.16
N ARG A 104 -0.62 -5.63 8.26
CA ARG A 104 0.11 -4.83 9.25
C ARG A 104 -0.76 -3.77 9.89
N ILE A 105 -0.52 -3.56 11.17
CA ILE A 105 -1.02 -2.40 11.91
C ILE A 105 -0.01 -1.27 11.66
N ILE A 106 -0.45 -0.20 11.01
CA ILE A 106 0.43 0.92 10.68
C ILE A 106 0.72 1.78 11.91
N LYS A 107 1.95 2.28 12.00
CA LYS A 107 2.45 3.21 13.02
C LYS A 107 3.13 4.39 12.36
N LEU A 108 3.20 5.52 13.06
CA LEU A 108 3.89 6.72 12.58
C LEU A 108 5.35 6.40 12.17
N GLY A 109 5.83 7.01 11.09
CA GLY A 109 7.19 6.86 10.56
C GLY A 109 7.27 5.98 9.31
N THR A 110 8.50 5.70 8.89
CA THR A 110 8.83 4.83 7.74
C THR A 110 9.31 3.47 8.23
N HIS A 111 8.73 2.40 7.70
CA HIS A 111 8.98 1.03 8.14
C HIS A 111 9.15 0.12 6.92
N GLU A 112 10.24 -0.65 6.93
CA GLU A 112 10.49 -1.73 5.99
C GLU A 112 10.02 -3.05 6.59
N HIS A 113 9.38 -3.88 5.78
CA HIS A 113 8.85 -5.16 6.21
C HIS A 113 9.01 -6.24 5.16
N GLU A 114 9.02 -7.46 5.66
CA GLU A 114 8.87 -8.67 4.87
C GLU A 114 7.73 -9.53 5.44
N CYS A 115 7.16 -10.37 4.59
CA CYS A 115 6.19 -11.39 4.95
C CYS A 115 6.35 -12.60 4.04
N VAL A 116 6.34 -13.78 4.65
CA VAL A 116 6.31 -15.07 3.96
C VAL A 116 4.89 -15.28 3.43
N LEU A 117 4.78 -15.69 2.17
CA LEU A 117 3.51 -15.94 1.50
C LEU A 117 3.07 -17.40 1.71
N GLU A 118 1.77 -17.63 1.67
CA GLU A 118 1.15 -18.92 1.94
C GLU A 118 1.51 -20.00 0.90
N GLU A 119 1.53 -19.65 -0.39
CA GLU A 119 1.91 -20.57 -1.47
C GLU A 119 3.43 -20.66 -1.69
N GLY A 120 4.18 -19.67 -1.20
CA GLY A 120 5.64 -19.68 -1.24
C GLY A 120 6.24 -18.33 -1.61
N GLY A 121 7.49 -18.13 -1.19
CA GLY A 121 8.21 -16.89 -1.42
C GLY A 121 8.01 -15.85 -0.31
N THR A 122 8.48 -14.64 -0.57
CA THR A 122 8.47 -13.54 0.40
C THR A 122 8.18 -12.24 -0.31
N LEU A 123 7.21 -11.48 0.19
CA LEU A 123 6.97 -10.10 -0.23
C LEU A 123 7.73 -9.16 0.72
N HIS A 124 8.49 -8.23 0.15
CA HIS A 124 9.11 -7.11 0.84
C HIS A 124 8.47 -5.81 0.37
N TYR A 125 8.32 -4.86 1.29
CA TYR A 125 7.75 -3.56 1.01
C TYR A 125 8.15 -2.55 2.08
N THR A 126 8.06 -1.28 1.72
CA THR A 126 8.19 -0.17 2.65
C THR A 126 6.88 0.59 2.73
N TYR A 127 6.53 1.09 3.92
CA TYR A 127 5.50 2.12 4.05
C TYR A 127 6.00 3.30 4.86
N SER A 128 5.47 4.48 4.56
CA SER A 128 5.66 5.69 5.37
C SER A 128 4.29 6.22 5.78
N PHE A 129 4.10 6.49 7.06
CA PHE A 129 2.89 7.12 7.60
C PHE A 129 3.31 8.37 8.37
N VAL A 130 2.99 9.54 7.82
CA VAL A 130 3.43 10.87 8.33
C VAL A 130 2.26 11.83 8.46
#